data_AF-A0A420SRF9-F1
#
_entry.id   AF-A0A420SRF9-F1
#
_cell.length_a   1.000
_cell.length_b   1.000
_cell.length_c   1.000
_cell.angle_alpha   90.00
_cell.angle_beta   90.00
_cell.angle_gamma   90.00
#
_symmetry.space_group_name_H-M   'P 1'
#
loop_
_entity.id
_entity.type
_entity.pdbx_description
1 polymer ?
#
loop_
_entity_poly.entity_id
_entity_poly.type
_entity_poly.pdbx_seq_one_letter_code
_entity_poly.pdbx_strand_id
1 'polypeptide(L)'
;MSLFLAARSLRSKPINGCAHGVRRYSSAVKTGLPLEGIRVLDMTRVLAGPYCTQILGDLGAEVIKIEHPIRGDDTRAWGPPYAKYKDGSSAKGPGESAYFLGANRNKKSLGLSFQHKEGVDVLHKLAAKCDVLVENYLPGTLKKYSMDYETLRKINPGLIYASITGYGQTGPYSNRAGYDVMVEAEFGLMHITGERDGPPVKVGVAVTDLTTGLYTSNSVMAALLGRAKSGKGQHIDVALSDCQTATLANIASSCLVSGKKDSGRWGTAHRKFDCLNKNSNANSEASIVPYKSFETKDGGILFGGGNDRLFGVLCDGLGQPQWKDDARYKTNADRVQHRNDLEAKIEAITKLKTTQEWLEIFEGKGLPYAAINDVQGTLNHEHTKARNMVVEMEHDECGPLKMVNTPIKLSETPPTIRSVPPMLGQHTNEVLREHLGLNETDITALREKGIVG
;
A
#
# COMPACT_ATOMS: atom_id res chain seq x y z
N MET A 1 4.19 13.74 -67.64
CA MET A 1 4.85 14.88 -66.98
C MET A 1 5.17 14.44 -65.56
N SER A 2 6.17 13.60 -65.30
CA SER A 2 7.62 13.86 -65.38
C SER A 2 8.03 15.16 -64.71
N LEU A 3 8.49 15.08 -63.46
CA LEU A 3 9.72 15.73 -63.03
C LEU A 3 10.33 14.96 -61.85
N PHE A 4 11.58 14.58 -62.05
CA PHE A 4 12.46 13.76 -61.23
C PHE A 4 13.39 14.64 -60.38
N LEU A 5 14.20 13.97 -59.54
CA LEU A 5 15.43 14.36 -58.82
C LEU A 5 15.26 14.73 -57.34
N ALA A 6 16.11 14.28 -56.41
CA ALA A 6 17.16 13.26 -56.40
C ALA A 6 17.62 13.08 -54.93
N ALA A 7 18.25 11.93 -54.67
CA ALA A 7 18.75 11.45 -53.39
C ALA A 7 19.82 12.34 -52.72
N ARG A 8 19.94 12.24 -51.38
CA ARG A 8 21.22 12.33 -50.67
C ARG A 8 21.26 11.44 -49.43
N SER A 9 21.92 10.30 -49.61
CA SER A 9 22.48 9.46 -48.57
C SER A 9 23.72 10.15 -47.99
N LEU A 10 23.74 10.37 -46.68
CA LEU A 10 24.92 10.80 -45.94
C LEU A 10 25.40 9.65 -45.07
N ARG A 11 26.48 9.01 -45.52
CA ARG A 11 27.38 8.19 -44.70
C ARG A 11 28.17 9.13 -43.78
N SER A 12 28.17 8.89 -42.47
CA SER A 12 29.17 9.43 -41.54
C SER A 12 30.00 8.30 -40.94
N LYS A 13 31.33 8.45 -41.04
CA LYS A 13 32.39 7.56 -40.54
C LYS A 13 32.39 7.42 -38.99
N PRO A 14 32.99 6.37 -38.42
CA PRO A 14 32.99 6.14 -36.98
C PRO A 14 33.99 7.06 -36.27
N ILE A 15 33.58 7.62 -35.14
CA ILE A 15 34.45 8.30 -34.19
C ILE A 15 34.90 7.27 -33.16
N ASN A 16 36.20 7.00 -33.12
CA ASN A 16 36.84 6.24 -32.05
C ASN A 16 36.92 7.11 -30.78
N GLY A 17 36.63 6.49 -29.63
CA GLY A 17 37.18 6.90 -28.34
C GLY A 17 36.20 7.58 -27.38
N CYS A 18 35.50 6.78 -26.56
CA CYS A 18 35.54 6.90 -25.10
C CYS A 18 34.87 5.67 -24.49
N ALA A 19 35.65 4.78 -23.88
CA ALA A 19 35.15 3.62 -23.17
C ALA A 19 34.47 4.06 -21.86
N HIS A 20 33.17 4.36 -21.92
CA HIS A 20 32.30 4.38 -20.74
C HIS A 20 31.66 3.00 -20.65
N GLY A 21 31.93 2.27 -19.57
CA GLY A 21 31.40 0.94 -19.32
C GLY A 21 29.87 0.94 -19.34
N VAL A 22 29.31 0.56 -20.49
CA VAL A 22 27.89 0.27 -20.63
C VAL A 22 27.61 -0.97 -19.79
N ARG A 23 26.95 -0.79 -18.64
CA ARG A 23 26.39 -1.90 -17.86
C ARG A 23 25.50 -2.70 -18.80
N ARG A 24 25.90 -3.95 -19.09
CA ARG A 24 25.05 -4.89 -19.80
C ARG A 24 23.89 -5.26 -18.87
N TYR A 25 22.69 -4.91 -19.30
CA TYR A 25 21.43 -5.28 -18.65
C TYR A 25 21.36 -6.79 -18.46
N SER A 26 20.98 -7.22 -17.26
CA SER A 26 20.76 -8.63 -16.91
C SER A 26 19.71 -9.24 -17.85
N SER A 27 20.00 -10.42 -18.38
CA SER A 27 19.18 -11.14 -19.34
C SER A 27 18.00 -11.85 -18.66
N ALA A 28 16.99 -11.09 -18.23
CA ALA A 28 15.65 -11.61 -18.01
C ALA A 28 14.84 -11.49 -19.32
N VAL A 29 13.87 -12.39 -19.52
CA VAL A 29 12.91 -12.32 -20.63
C VAL A 29 12.25 -10.94 -20.62
N LYS A 30 12.31 -10.22 -21.76
CA LYS A 30 11.66 -8.91 -21.91
C LYS A 30 10.15 -9.04 -21.76
N THR A 31 9.65 -8.73 -20.57
CA THR A 31 8.22 -8.66 -20.25
C THR A 31 7.63 -7.29 -20.57
N GLY A 32 8.48 -6.27 -20.74
CA GLY A 32 8.06 -4.89 -21.00
C GLY A 32 7.49 -4.18 -19.76
N LEU A 33 7.73 -4.72 -18.55
CA LEU A 33 7.20 -4.15 -17.32
C LEU A 33 7.95 -2.87 -16.91
N PRO A 34 7.29 -1.91 -16.21
CA PRO A 34 7.86 -0.58 -15.95
C PRO A 34 9.18 -0.58 -15.18
N LEU A 35 9.38 -1.53 -14.27
CA LEU A 35 10.59 -1.66 -13.44
C LEU A 35 11.43 -2.88 -13.82
N GLU A 36 11.25 -3.41 -15.03
CA GLU A 36 12.11 -4.47 -15.52
C GLU A 36 13.58 -4.00 -15.57
N GLY A 37 14.49 -4.85 -15.07
CA GLY A 37 15.90 -4.53 -14.95
C GLY A 37 16.28 -3.73 -13.70
N ILE A 38 15.32 -3.32 -12.87
CA ILE A 38 15.57 -2.76 -11.54
C ILE A 38 15.67 -3.89 -10.52
N ARG A 39 16.72 -3.87 -9.70
CA ARG A 39 16.90 -4.83 -8.60
C ARG A 39 16.76 -4.16 -7.24
N VAL A 40 15.95 -4.75 -6.37
CA VAL A 40 15.65 -4.27 -5.02
C VAL A 40 16.23 -5.24 -3.99
N LEU A 41 17.09 -4.74 -3.09
CA LEU A 41 17.48 -5.43 -1.87
C LEU A 41 16.46 -5.08 -0.77
N ASP A 42 15.58 -6.02 -0.47
CA ASP A 42 14.52 -5.87 0.51
C ASP A 42 15.00 -6.42 1.87
N MET A 43 15.41 -5.52 2.77
CA MET A 43 15.76 -5.86 4.15
C MET A 43 14.61 -5.54 5.12
N THR A 44 13.38 -5.50 4.62
CA THR A 44 12.23 -5.07 5.40
C THR A 44 11.51 -6.24 6.06
N ARG A 45 10.80 -5.91 7.14
CA ARG A 45 9.96 -6.84 7.93
C ARG A 45 8.56 -6.28 8.13
N VAL A 46 7.62 -7.13 8.54
CA VAL A 46 6.25 -6.73 8.91
C VAL A 46 5.43 -6.29 7.71
N LEU A 47 5.04 -5.01 7.58
CA LEU A 47 4.06 -4.60 6.57
C LEU A 47 4.48 -3.43 5.69
N ALA A 48 4.78 -2.23 6.24
CA ALA A 48 5.03 -1.04 5.42
C ALA A 48 6.12 -1.24 4.35
N GLY A 49 7.27 -1.77 4.77
CA GLY A 49 8.38 -2.10 3.88
C GLY A 49 8.05 -3.24 2.91
N PRO A 50 7.57 -4.41 3.39
CA PRO A 50 7.21 -5.50 2.50
C PRO A 50 6.15 -5.13 1.48
N TYR A 51 5.18 -4.28 1.84
CA TYR A 51 4.14 -3.78 0.94
C TYR A 51 4.74 -2.86 -0.15
N CYS A 52 5.65 -1.95 0.23
CA CYS A 52 6.40 -1.14 -0.73
C CYS A 52 7.14 -2.01 -1.76
N THR A 53 7.93 -2.99 -1.30
CA THR A 53 8.73 -3.82 -2.20
C THR A 53 7.86 -4.79 -3.01
N GLN A 54 6.71 -5.24 -2.48
CA GLN A 54 5.72 -5.98 -3.27
C GLN A 54 5.18 -5.15 -4.43
N ILE A 55 4.86 -3.86 -4.23
CA ILE A 55 4.42 -2.97 -5.32
C ILE A 55 5.51 -2.85 -6.39
N LEU A 56 6.77 -2.66 -5.98
CA LEU A 56 7.89 -2.61 -6.93
C LEU A 56 8.04 -3.93 -7.69
N GLY A 57 7.84 -5.07 -7.01
CA GLY A 57 7.81 -6.40 -7.61
C GLY A 57 6.66 -6.55 -8.63
N ASP A 58 5.44 -6.14 -8.29
CA ASP A 58 4.30 -6.17 -9.22
C ASP A 58 4.57 -5.36 -10.50
N LEU A 59 5.32 -4.27 -10.38
CA LEU A 59 5.76 -3.41 -11.50
C LEU A 59 6.97 -3.95 -12.26
N GLY A 60 7.52 -5.12 -11.90
CA GLY A 60 8.55 -5.82 -12.68
C GLY A 60 9.95 -5.84 -12.05
N ALA A 61 10.16 -5.23 -10.88
CA ALA A 61 11.47 -5.25 -10.24
C ALA A 61 11.82 -6.67 -9.75
N GLU A 62 13.11 -7.02 -9.79
CA GLU A 62 13.63 -8.21 -9.11
C GLU A 62 13.84 -7.88 -7.63
N VAL A 63 13.00 -8.45 -6.75
CA VAL A 63 13.06 -8.18 -5.31
C VAL A 63 13.71 -9.36 -4.59
N ILE A 64 14.85 -9.10 -3.95
CA ILE A 64 15.58 -10.06 -3.13
C ILE A 64 15.31 -9.71 -1.66
N LYS A 65 14.42 -10.48 -1.03
CA LYS A 65 14.08 -10.35 0.39
C LYS A 65 15.11 -11.06 1.25
N ILE A 66 15.78 -10.29 2.09
CA ILE A 66 16.72 -10.77 3.11
C ILE A 66 15.93 -11.13 4.35
N GLU A 67 16.01 -12.40 4.73
CA GLU A 67 15.30 -12.92 5.89
C GLU A 67 16.28 -13.61 6.85
N HIS A 68 15.96 -13.66 8.14
CA HIS A 68 16.76 -14.45 9.06
C HIS A 68 16.71 -15.94 8.65
N PRO A 69 17.85 -16.66 8.58
CA PRO A 69 17.93 -17.98 7.93
C PRO A 69 16.97 -19.02 8.52
N ILE A 70 16.71 -18.94 9.83
CA ILE A 70 15.83 -19.89 10.53
C ILE A 70 14.40 -19.37 10.72
N ARG A 71 14.23 -18.16 11.29
CA ARG A 71 12.90 -17.65 11.68
C ARG A 71 12.18 -16.87 10.57
N GLY A 72 12.90 -16.38 9.57
CA GLY A 72 12.33 -15.54 8.52
C GLY A 72 11.88 -14.14 8.97
N ASP A 73 10.94 -13.58 8.22
CA ASP A 73 10.10 -12.44 8.63
C ASP A 73 9.13 -12.83 9.76
N ASP A 74 8.95 -11.95 10.76
CA ASP A 74 8.05 -12.20 11.90
C ASP A 74 6.62 -12.56 11.45
N THR A 75 6.16 -11.99 10.32
CA THR A 75 4.82 -12.23 9.79
C THR A 75 4.56 -13.67 9.35
N ARG A 76 5.62 -14.47 9.10
CA ARG A 76 5.46 -15.91 8.81
C ARG A 76 4.80 -16.66 9.97
N ALA A 77 5.07 -16.21 11.21
CA ALA A 77 4.51 -16.80 12.43
C ALA A 77 3.20 -16.13 12.90
N TRP A 78 2.71 -15.09 12.22
CA TRP A 78 1.52 -14.35 12.64
C TRP A 78 0.25 -14.95 12.04
N GLY A 79 -0.22 -16.05 12.61
CA GLY A 79 -1.55 -16.62 12.33
C GLY A 79 -2.25 -17.08 13.61
N PRO A 80 -3.46 -17.66 13.51
CA PRO A 80 -4.21 -17.99 12.28
C PRO A 80 -4.79 -16.76 11.55
N PRO A 81 -5.21 -16.89 10.27
CA PRO A 81 -5.23 -18.11 9.47
C PRO A 81 -3.89 -18.42 8.76
N TYR A 82 -3.64 -19.72 8.56
CA TYR A 82 -2.51 -20.25 7.79
C TYR A 82 -3.02 -20.96 6.53
N ALA A 83 -2.33 -20.75 5.41
CA ALA A 83 -2.44 -21.58 4.23
C ALA A 83 -1.73 -22.91 4.48
N LYS A 84 -2.50 -23.98 4.68
CA LYS A 84 -1.97 -25.29 5.04
C LYS A 84 -1.05 -25.83 3.96
N TYR A 85 -0.02 -26.55 4.37
CA TYR A 85 0.81 -27.32 3.45
C TYR A 85 0.00 -28.47 2.85
N LYS A 86 0.22 -28.75 1.57
CA LYS A 86 -0.40 -29.86 0.87
C LYS A 86 0.19 -31.20 1.31
N ASP A 87 -0.54 -32.27 1.08
CA ASP A 87 -0.04 -33.62 1.34
C ASP A 87 1.22 -33.90 0.51
N GLY A 88 2.27 -34.40 1.16
CA GLY A 88 3.59 -34.61 0.54
C GLY A 88 4.49 -33.38 0.46
N SER A 89 4.08 -32.24 1.03
CA SER A 89 4.93 -31.06 1.21
C SER A 89 6.20 -31.39 2.00
N SER A 90 7.31 -30.75 1.61
CA SER A 90 8.58 -30.85 2.35
C SER A 90 8.60 -29.99 3.61
N ALA A 91 7.72 -28.98 3.66
CA ALA A 91 7.58 -28.05 4.76
C ALA A 91 6.77 -28.66 5.93
N LYS A 92 7.10 -28.22 7.14
CA LYS A 92 6.46 -28.67 8.38
C LYS A 92 5.87 -27.48 9.13
N GLY A 93 4.77 -27.72 9.85
CA GLY A 93 4.12 -26.71 10.69
C GLY A 93 2.69 -26.40 10.25
N PRO A 94 2.11 -25.31 10.77
CA PRO A 94 0.70 -24.98 10.53
C PRO A 94 0.39 -24.49 9.10
N GLY A 95 1.42 -24.16 8.31
CA GLY A 95 1.32 -23.56 6.99
C GLY A 95 1.98 -22.18 6.90
N GLU A 96 1.80 -21.49 5.78
CA GLU A 96 2.25 -20.10 5.60
C GLU A 96 1.17 -19.12 6.09
N SER A 97 1.55 -18.13 6.89
CA SER A 97 0.59 -17.13 7.40
C SER A 97 -0.04 -16.32 6.27
N ALA A 98 -1.36 -16.10 6.34
CA ALA A 98 -2.06 -15.19 5.44
C ALA A 98 -1.47 -13.76 5.45
N TYR A 99 -0.88 -13.34 6.58
CA TYR A 99 -0.22 -12.05 6.71
C TYR A 99 1.04 -11.98 5.84
N PHE A 100 1.90 -13.01 5.92
CA PHE A 100 3.09 -13.09 5.09
C PHE A 100 2.72 -13.16 3.60
N LEU A 101 1.72 -13.97 3.26
CA LEU A 101 1.26 -14.14 1.88
C LEU A 101 0.72 -12.83 1.27
N GLY A 102 0.11 -11.97 2.07
CA GLY A 102 -0.49 -10.70 1.61
C GLY A 102 0.52 -9.63 1.16
N ALA A 103 1.79 -9.74 1.53
CA ALA A 103 2.79 -8.68 1.33
C ALA A 103 4.13 -9.15 0.73
N ASN A 104 4.23 -10.38 0.24
CA ASN A 104 5.51 -10.94 -0.23
C ASN A 104 5.49 -11.67 -1.59
N ARG A 105 4.45 -11.52 -2.41
CA ARG A 105 4.48 -12.05 -3.79
C ARG A 105 5.53 -11.33 -4.65
N ASN A 106 5.94 -11.93 -5.76
CA ASN A 106 6.97 -11.39 -6.66
C ASN A 106 8.35 -11.17 -6.02
N LYS A 107 8.66 -11.88 -4.92
CA LYS A 107 9.95 -11.79 -4.21
C LYS A 107 10.70 -13.12 -4.24
N LYS A 108 12.03 -13.02 -4.23
CA LYS A 108 12.95 -14.13 -3.94
C LYS A 108 13.36 -14.05 -2.47
N SER A 109 13.25 -15.16 -1.74
CA SER A 109 13.69 -15.25 -0.33
C SER A 109 15.13 -15.75 -0.23
N LEU A 110 16.00 -14.95 0.39
CA LEU A 110 17.37 -15.30 0.76
C LEU A 110 17.47 -15.32 2.29
N GLY A 111 17.64 -16.51 2.85
CA GLY A 111 17.92 -16.69 4.27
C GLY A 111 19.37 -16.31 4.56
N LEU A 112 19.60 -15.19 5.24
CA LEU A 112 20.93 -14.63 5.51
C LEU A 112 21.00 -13.95 6.88
N SER A 113 21.96 -14.38 7.70
CA SER A 113 22.32 -13.73 8.95
C SER A 113 23.47 -12.75 8.73
N PHE A 114 23.23 -11.47 9.00
CA PHE A 114 24.27 -10.44 9.00
C PHE A 114 24.82 -10.14 10.41
N GLN A 115 24.62 -11.07 11.36
CA GLN A 115 25.32 -11.01 12.66
C GLN A 115 26.81 -11.34 12.51
N HIS A 116 27.15 -12.10 11.46
CA HIS A 116 28.52 -12.46 11.09
C HIS A 116 29.06 -11.50 10.02
N LYS A 117 30.37 -11.26 10.05
CA LYS A 117 31.05 -10.39 9.08
C LYS A 117 30.86 -10.90 7.65
N GLU A 118 30.95 -12.20 7.43
CA GLU A 118 30.78 -12.78 6.09
C GLU A 118 29.36 -12.56 5.55
N GLY A 119 28.34 -12.51 6.41
CA GLY A 119 26.98 -12.15 6.03
C GLY A 119 26.83 -10.68 5.62
N VAL A 120 27.53 -9.78 6.33
CA VAL A 120 27.63 -8.36 5.93
C VAL A 120 28.35 -8.23 4.59
N ASP A 121 29.43 -9.00 4.37
CA ASP A 121 30.17 -8.98 3.11
C ASP A 121 29.29 -9.44 1.92
N VAL A 122 28.42 -10.44 2.14
CA VAL A 122 27.39 -10.85 1.17
C VAL A 122 26.44 -9.68 0.87
N LEU A 123 25.94 -8.99 1.89
CA LEU A 123 25.05 -7.83 1.71
C LEU A 123 25.73 -6.67 0.96
N HIS A 124 27.00 -6.38 1.24
CA HIS A 124 27.76 -5.35 0.53
C HIS A 124 27.89 -5.68 -0.95
N LYS A 125 28.21 -6.95 -1.28
CA LYS A 125 28.30 -7.41 -2.66
C LYS A 125 26.94 -7.36 -3.38
N LEU A 126 25.84 -7.67 -2.69
CA LEU A 126 24.49 -7.54 -3.24
C LEU A 126 24.12 -6.06 -3.45
N ALA A 127 24.36 -5.19 -2.46
CA ALA A 127 24.06 -3.76 -2.54
C ALA A 127 24.82 -3.07 -3.69
N ALA A 128 26.03 -3.53 -4.00
CA ALA A 128 26.80 -3.08 -5.17
C ALA A 128 26.12 -3.40 -6.52
N LYS A 129 25.27 -4.44 -6.55
CA LYS A 129 24.56 -4.95 -7.73
C LYS A 129 23.06 -4.62 -7.74
N CYS A 130 22.56 -3.94 -6.71
CA CYS A 130 21.16 -3.50 -6.62
C CYS A 130 21.00 -2.02 -6.99
N ASP A 131 19.80 -1.65 -7.39
CA ASP A 131 19.41 -0.27 -7.68
C ASP A 131 18.77 0.42 -6.49
N VAL A 132 18.02 -0.37 -5.72
CA VAL A 132 17.25 0.10 -4.57
C VAL A 132 17.58 -0.80 -3.38
N LEU A 133 17.72 -0.22 -2.19
CA LEU A 133 17.69 -0.91 -0.91
C LEU A 133 16.54 -0.34 -0.10
N VAL A 134 15.69 -1.20 0.44
CA VAL A 134 14.62 -0.79 1.35
C VAL A 134 14.82 -1.46 2.70
N GLU A 135 14.75 -0.70 3.78
CA GLU A 135 14.91 -1.18 5.14
C GLU A 135 13.98 -0.45 6.11
N ASN A 136 13.65 -1.10 7.22
CA ASN A 136 12.78 -0.52 8.25
C ASN A 136 13.28 -0.76 9.69
N TYR A 137 14.59 -0.64 9.89
CA TYR A 137 15.19 -0.68 11.23
C TYR A 137 15.13 0.69 11.90
N LEU A 138 15.27 0.69 13.23
CA LEU A 138 15.41 1.95 13.97
C LEU A 138 16.62 2.75 13.44
N PRO A 139 16.53 4.09 13.37
CA PRO A 139 17.62 4.95 12.95
C PRO A 139 18.96 4.56 13.58
N GLY A 140 20.00 4.49 12.75
CA GLY A 140 21.37 4.13 13.18
C GLY A 140 21.61 2.63 13.46
N THR A 141 20.59 1.78 13.50
CA THR A 141 20.76 0.33 13.80
C THR A 141 21.68 -0.37 12.82
N LEU A 142 21.58 -0.06 11.52
CA LEU A 142 22.38 -0.68 10.48
C LEU A 142 23.82 -0.14 10.39
N LYS A 143 24.11 0.98 11.05
CA LYS A 143 25.46 1.58 11.06
C LYS A 143 26.51 0.66 11.68
N LYS A 144 26.13 -0.09 12.73
CA LYS A 144 27.04 -1.07 13.37
C LYS A 144 27.43 -2.23 12.44
N TYR A 145 26.63 -2.49 11.41
CA TYR A 145 26.91 -3.49 10.37
C TYR A 145 27.47 -2.86 9.10
N SER A 146 27.82 -1.57 9.09
CA SER A 146 28.27 -0.87 7.88
C SER A 146 27.24 -0.94 6.73
N MET A 147 25.95 -1.00 7.07
CA MET A 147 24.83 -1.09 6.13
C MET A 147 24.02 0.20 6.06
N ASP A 148 24.49 1.29 6.67
CA ASP A 148 23.87 2.61 6.57
C ASP A 148 24.11 3.28 5.20
N TYR A 149 23.29 4.28 4.87
CA TYR A 149 23.35 4.97 3.59
C TYR A 149 24.73 5.57 3.28
N GLU A 150 25.39 6.25 4.24
CA GLU A 150 26.68 6.90 4.01
C GLU A 150 27.78 5.88 3.68
N THR A 151 27.68 4.68 4.24
CA THR A 151 28.57 3.57 3.89
C THR A 151 28.26 3.02 2.50
N LEU A 152 27.00 2.65 2.23
CA LEU A 152 26.63 1.99 0.97
C LEU A 152 26.71 2.91 -0.24
N ARG A 153 26.51 4.22 -0.08
CA ARG A 153 26.69 5.20 -1.16
C ARG A 153 28.12 5.20 -1.71
N LYS A 154 29.12 4.89 -0.89
CA LYS A 154 30.53 4.78 -1.34
C LYS A 154 30.75 3.55 -2.20
N ILE A 155 30.01 2.47 -1.93
CA ILE A 155 30.05 1.22 -2.69
C ILE A 155 29.26 1.39 -4.00
N ASN A 156 28.09 2.02 -3.93
CA ASN A 156 27.20 2.23 -5.06
C ASN A 156 26.62 3.66 -5.03
N PRO A 157 27.27 4.63 -5.71
CA PRO A 157 26.80 6.02 -5.75
C PRO A 157 25.44 6.21 -6.45
N GLY A 158 25.00 5.20 -7.20
CA GLY A 158 23.69 5.14 -7.86
C GLY A 158 22.59 4.50 -7.01
N LEU A 159 22.88 4.07 -5.77
CA LEU A 159 21.92 3.39 -4.91
C LEU A 159 20.84 4.34 -4.41
N ILE A 160 19.58 3.95 -4.60
CA ILE A 160 18.45 4.56 -3.92
C ILE A 160 18.23 3.80 -2.62
N TYR A 161 18.46 4.45 -1.50
CA TYR A 161 18.33 3.84 -0.18
C TYR A 161 17.06 4.38 0.46
N ALA A 162 16.11 3.53 0.82
CA ALA A 162 14.86 3.92 1.45
C ALA A 162 14.77 3.39 2.87
N SER A 163 14.67 4.30 3.83
CA SER A 163 14.43 4.02 5.24
C SER A 163 12.97 4.27 5.57
N ILE A 164 12.29 3.25 6.09
CA ILE A 164 10.92 3.37 6.61
C ILE A 164 10.98 3.27 8.13
N THR A 165 10.60 4.33 8.84
CA THR A 165 10.68 4.37 10.31
C THR A 165 9.39 4.88 10.93
N GLY A 166 9.22 4.66 12.24
CA GLY A 166 8.03 5.15 12.96
C GLY A 166 7.91 6.68 12.95
N TYR A 167 9.03 7.37 13.21
CA TYR A 167 9.06 8.79 13.53
C TYR A 167 10.14 9.59 12.75
N GLY A 168 10.75 8.99 11.72
CA GLY A 168 11.78 9.61 10.88
C GLY A 168 13.21 9.36 11.35
N GLN A 169 14.19 9.61 10.47
CA GLN A 169 15.61 9.60 10.82
C GLN A 169 16.01 10.84 11.66
N THR A 170 15.15 11.84 11.72
CA THR A 170 15.35 13.09 12.46
C THR A 170 14.16 13.39 13.39
N GLY A 171 14.28 14.42 14.22
CA GLY A 171 13.23 14.82 15.16
C GLY A 171 13.35 14.17 16.55
N PRO A 172 12.54 14.64 17.52
CA PRO A 172 12.67 14.29 18.93
C PRO A 172 12.34 12.83 19.24
N TYR A 173 11.61 12.16 18.35
CA TYR A 173 11.13 10.79 18.52
C TYR A 173 11.81 9.78 17.61
N SER A 174 12.86 10.18 16.88
CA SER A 174 13.61 9.32 15.95
C SER A 174 14.07 7.98 16.54
N ASN A 175 14.43 7.95 17.83
CA ASN A 175 14.86 6.72 18.51
C ASN A 175 13.72 5.83 19.02
N ARG A 176 12.44 6.20 18.84
CA ARG A 176 11.28 5.41 19.29
C ARG A 176 10.93 4.33 18.27
N ALA A 177 10.62 3.14 18.76
CA ALA A 177 9.96 2.12 17.96
C ALA A 177 8.54 2.56 17.63
N GLY A 178 8.14 2.40 16.36
CA GLY A 178 6.80 2.70 15.89
C GLY A 178 6.20 1.49 15.18
N TYR A 179 5.00 1.13 15.61
CA TYR A 179 4.07 0.31 14.83
C TYR A 179 2.87 1.17 14.47
N ASP A 180 2.17 0.78 13.40
CA ASP A 180 0.96 1.39 12.89
C ASP A 180 0.03 1.93 13.99
N VAL A 181 -0.43 1.06 14.91
CA VAL A 181 -1.41 1.42 15.95
C VAL A 181 -0.92 2.51 16.90
N MET A 182 0.38 2.56 17.20
CA MET A 182 0.96 3.56 18.10
C MET A 182 1.00 4.93 17.41
N VAL A 183 1.36 4.93 16.12
CA VAL A 183 1.31 6.15 15.30
C VAL A 183 -0.15 6.58 15.10
N GLU A 184 -1.07 5.65 14.92
CA GLU A 184 -2.50 5.91 14.80
C GLU A 184 -3.06 6.66 16.00
N ALA A 185 -2.67 6.24 17.21
CA ALA A 185 -3.04 6.87 18.45
C ALA A 185 -2.44 8.28 18.60
N GLU A 186 -1.17 8.45 18.26
CA GLU A 186 -0.43 9.69 18.52
C GLU A 186 -0.72 10.79 17.48
N PHE A 187 -0.87 10.43 16.21
CA PHE A 187 -1.04 11.37 15.10
C PHE A 187 -2.50 11.49 14.63
N GLY A 188 -3.43 11.46 15.58
CA GLY A 188 -4.82 11.94 15.42
C GLY A 188 -5.81 11.03 14.68
N LEU A 189 -5.36 10.00 13.95
CA LEU A 189 -6.26 9.15 13.15
C LEU A 189 -7.21 8.32 14.05
N MET A 190 -6.70 7.78 15.16
CA MET A 190 -7.52 7.04 16.11
C MET A 190 -8.55 7.95 16.82
N HIS A 191 -8.21 9.23 17.02
CA HIS A 191 -9.09 10.18 17.71
C HIS A 191 -10.38 10.46 16.92
N ILE A 192 -10.27 10.51 15.58
CA ILE A 192 -11.38 10.82 14.67
C ILE A 192 -12.13 9.57 14.15
N THR A 193 -11.65 8.38 14.47
CA THR A 193 -12.21 7.11 13.99
C THR A 193 -13.11 6.47 15.04
N GLY A 194 -14.31 6.05 14.64
CA GLY A 194 -15.31 5.39 15.50
C GLY A 194 -16.61 6.15 15.64
N GLU A 195 -17.49 5.67 16.52
CA GLU A 195 -18.78 6.30 16.83
C GLU A 195 -18.62 7.58 17.66
N ARG A 196 -19.56 8.51 17.52
CA ARG A 196 -19.54 9.86 18.11
C ARG A 196 -19.23 9.84 19.62
N ASP A 197 -19.99 9.06 20.37
CA ASP A 197 -19.88 8.95 21.84
C ASP A 197 -19.16 7.65 22.28
N GLY A 198 -18.61 6.90 21.32
CA GLY A 198 -17.83 5.69 21.60
C GLY A 198 -16.38 6.01 22.02
N PRO A 199 -15.63 5.03 22.55
CA PRO A 199 -14.19 5.18 22.75
C PRO A 199 -13.46 5.35 21.40
N PRO A 200 -12.25 5.94 21.37
CA PRO A 200 -11.39 5.93 20.18
C PRO A 200 -11.14 4.49 19.71
N VAL A 201 -11.23 4.26 18.40
CA VAL A 201 -10.94 2.96 17.81
C VAL A 201 -9.94 3.11 16.68
N LYS A 202 -9.14 2.07 16.47
CA LYS A 202 -8.24 2.00 15.33
C LYS A 202 -9.00 1.66 14.04
N VAL A 203 -8.43 2.02 12.90
CA VAL A 203 -8.90 1.55 11.59
C VAL A 203 -8.77 0.03 11.50
N GLY A 204 -9.69 -0.61 10.75
CA GLY A 204 -9.80 -2.07 10.67
C GLY A 204 -8.59 -2.78 10.04
N VAL A 205 -7.75 -2.02 9.32
CA VAL A 205 -6.48 -2.48 8.72
C VAL A 205 -5.37 -1.53 9.15
N ALA A 206 -4.11 -1.99 9.10
CA ALA A 206 -2.92 -1.18 9.36
C ALA A 206 -2.70 -0.14 8.24
N VAL A 207 -3.55 0.89 8.23
CA VAL A 207 -3.65 1.87 7.15
C VAL A 207 -2.42 2.79 7.11
N THR A 208 -1.80 3.08 8.24
CA THR A 208 -0.58 3.88 8.31
C THR A 208 0.59 3.11 7.72
N ASP A 209 0.70 1.80 7.99
CA ASP A 209 1.70 0.94 7.32
C ASP A 209 1.48 0.89 5.80
N LEU A 210 0.24 0.65 5.35
CA LEU A 210 -0.07 0.55 3.92
C LEU A 210 0.18 1.87 3.18
N THR A 211 -0.26 2.99 3.75
CA THR A 211 -0.03 4.33 3.16
C THR A 211 1.44 4.69 3.14
N THR A 212 2.20 4.34 4.19
CA THR A 212 3.65 4.53 4.22
C THR A 212 4.35 3.70 3.15
N GLY A 213 3.93 2.45 2.94
CA GLY A 213 4.41 1.61 1.84
C GLY A 213 4.14 2.22 0.47
N LEU A 214 2.95 2.81 0.27
CA LEU A 214 2.60 3.52 -0.96
C LEU A 214 3.48 4.76 -1.18
N TYR A 215 3.62 5.63 -0.18
CA TYR A 215 4.50 6.81 -0.26
C TYR A 215 5.96 6.43 -0.53
N THR A 216 6.44 5.35 0.07
CA THR A 216 7.81 4.88 -0.15
C THR A 216 8.01 4.37 -1.57
N SER A 217 7.08 3.55 -2.09
CA SER A 217 7.16 3.06 -3.48
C SER A 217 7.14 4.21 -4.50
N ASN A 218 6.30 5.23 -4.27
CA ASN A 218 6.25 6.45 -5.08
C ASN A 218 7.56 7.23 -5.02
N SER A 219 8.14 7.36 -3.83
CA SER A 219 9.42 8.05 -3.62
C SER A 219 10.57 7.31 -4.30
N VAL A 220 10.57 5.97 -4.28
CA VAL A 220 11.54 5.14 -5.01
C VAL A 220 11.41 5.36 -6.52
N MET A 221 10.20 5.33 -7.07
CA MET A 221 9.97 5.59 -8.50
C MET A 221 10.42 7.01 -8.89
N ALA A 222 10.12 8.02 -8.07
CA ALA A 222 10.59 9.39 -8.29
C ALA A 222 12.12 9.49 -8.25
N ALA A 223 12.77 8.81 -7.29
CA ALA A 223 14.22 8.78 -7.18
C ALA A 223 14.88 8.04 -8.35
N LEU A 224 14.25 6.99 -8.89
CA LEU A 224 14.72 6.30 -10.10
C LEU A 224 14.70 7.24 -11.31
N LEU A 225 13.63 8.01 -11.48
CA LEU A 225 13.54 9.05 -12.52
C LEU A 225 14.56 10.18 -12.32
N GLY A 226 14.78 10.59 -11.07
CA GLY A 226 15.81 11.57 -10.71
C GLY A 226 17.22 11.06 -11.04
N ARG A 227 17.52 9.81 -10.69
CA ARG A 227 18.77 9.12 -10.99
C ARG A 227 19.01 8.99 -12.49
N ALA A 228 17.97 8.75 -13.29
CA ALA A 228 18.10 8.71 -14.75
C ALA A 228 18.59 10.04 -15.35
N LYS A 229 18.34 11.16 -14.68
CA LYS A 229 18.82 12.49 -15.09
C LYS A 229 20.18 12.84 -14.50
N SER A 230 20.39 12.52 -13.22
CA SER A 230 21.57 12.96 -12.46
C SER A 230 22.73 11.96 -12.46
N GLY A 231 22.46 10.68 -12.76
CA GLY A 231 23.37 9.56 -12.57
C GLY A 231 23.61 9.17 -11.10
N LYS A 232 22.95 9.83 -10.14
CA LYS A 232 23.19 9.66 -8.69
C LYS A 232 21.96 9.13 -7.97
N GLY A 233 22.18 8.22 -7.03
CA GLY A 233 21.18 7.78 -6.07
C GLY A 233 20.98 8.80 -4.94
N GLN A 234 20.10 8.47 -3.99
CA GLN A 234 19.80 9.32 -2.84
C GLN A 234 19.23 8.50 -1.67
N HIS A 235 19.23 9.10 -0.48
CA HIS A 235 18.52 8.58 0.68
C HIS A 235 17.09 9.11 0.68
N ILE A 236 16.13 8.21 0.86
CA ILE A 236 14.72 8.47 1.06
C ILE A 236 14.43 8.16 2.53
N ASP A 237 14.00 9.16 3.29
CA ASP A 237 13.50 8.99 4.66
C ASP A 237 11.97 9.12 4.62
N VAL A 238 11.27 8.06 5.01
CA VAL A 238 9.80 8.05 5.11
C VAL A 238 9.41 7.60 6.51
N ALA A 239 8.64 8.45 7.19
CA ALA A 239 8.13 8.18 8.52
C ALA A 239 6.64 7.84 8.49
N LEU A 240 6.23 6.86 9.30
CA LEU A 240 4.81 6.56 9.53
C LEU A 240 4.08 7.80 10.09
N SER A 241 4.72 8.53 11.03
CA SER A 241 4.20 9.79 11.59
C SER A 241 3.83 10.82 10.52
N ASP A 242 4.72 11.00 9.54
CA ASP A 242 4.59 12.02 8.51
C ASP A 242 3.51 11.60 7.51
N CYS A 243 3.51 10.31 7.14
CA CYS A 243 2.49 9.74 6.27
C CYS A 243 1.10 9.84 6.90
N GLN A 244 0.95 9.54 8.19
CA GLN A 244 -0.33 9.68 8.87
C GLN A 244 -0.77 11.14 9.00
N THR A 245 0.14 12.03 9.36
CA THR A 245 -0.16 13.48 9.45
C THR A 245 -0.63 14.02 8.10
N ALA A 246 0.03 13.62 7.01
CA ALA A 246 -0.36 14.01 5.65
C ALA A 246 -1.72 13.42 5.24
N THR A 247 -2.02 12.18 5.60
CA THR A 247 -3.28 11.50 5.20
C THR A 247 -4.50 11.95 6.00
N LEU A 248 -4.34 12.70 7.10
CA LEU A 248 -5.43 13.47 7.69
C LEU A 248 -6.01 14.52 6.71
N ALA A 249 -5.26 14.89 5.67
CA ALA A 249 -5.72 15.66 4.52
C ALA A 249 -6.57 16.89 4.87
N ASN A 250 -7.87 16.88 4.53
CA ASN A 250 -8.79 17.99 4.78
C ASN A 250 -9.05 18.22 6.27
N ILE A 251 -8.91 17.21 7.12
CA ILE A 251 -9.06 17.33 8.58
C ILE A 251 -7.89 18.14 9.14
N ALA A 252 -6.65 17.74 8.81
CA ALA A 252 -5.47 18.52 9.20
C ALA A 252 -5.54 19.95 8.67
N SER A 253 -5.88 20.13 7.39
CA SER A 253 -6.00 21.45 6.76
C SER A 253 -7.02 22.33 7.48
N SER A 254 -8.14 21.76 7.92
CA SER A 254 -9.16 22.54 8.62
C SER A 254 -8.74 22.94 10.02
N CYS A 255 -8.04 22.07 10.76
CA CYS A 255 -7.44 22.45 12.04
C CYS A 255 -6.38 23.54 11.86
N LEU A 256 -5.54 23.45 10.80
CA LEU A 256 -4.53 24.46 10.47
C LEU A 256 -5.15 25.83 10.12
N VAL A 257 -6.20 25.85 9.29
CA VAL A 257 -6.88 27.09 8.88
C VAL A 257 -7.65 27.72 10.04
N SER A 258 -8.31 26.91 10.86
CA SER A 258 -9.16 27.40 11.95
C SER A 258 -8.43 27.70 13.24
N GLY A 259 -7.26 27.09 13.46
CA GLY A 259 -6.56 27.08 14.74
C GLY A 259 -7.30 26.35 15.87
N LYS A 260 -8.39 25.63 15.55
CA LYS A 260 -9.24 24.92 16.52
C LYS A 260 -9.00 23.42 16.47
N LYS A 261 -9.24 22.76 17.62
CA LYS A 261 -9.26 21.29 17.70
C LYS A 261 -10.39 20.73 16.84
N ASP A 262 -10.23 19.49 16.39
CA ASP A 262 -11.31 18.77 15.77
C ASP A 262 -12.41 18.41 16.79
N SER A 263 -13.57 17.99 16.28
CA SER A 263 -14.75 17.65 17.08
C SER A 263 -14.83 16.16 17.40
N GLY A 264 -13.76 15.40 17.14
CA GLY A 264 -13.69 13.96 17.37
C GLY A 264 -14.38 13.13 16.28
N ARG A 265 -15.10 12.10 16.73
CA ARG A 265 -15.60 10.96 15.93
C ARG A 265 -16.95 11.23 15.28
N TRP A 266 -17.17 10.57 14.14
CA TRP A 266 -18.35 10.78 13.28
C TRP A 266 -19.04 9.50 12.80
N GLY A 267 -18.51 8.33 13.14
CA GLY A 267 -18.96 7.05 12.58
C GLY A 267 -18.89 7.09 11.06
N THR A 268 -19.98 6.73 10.40
CA THR A 268 -20.11 6.78 8.93
C THR A 268 -20.61 8.11 8.39
N ALA A 269 -20.98 9.05 9.26
CA ALA A 269 -21.47 10.34 8.82
C ALA A 269 -20.34 11.20 8.24
N HIS A 270 -20.61 11.87 7.13
CA HIS A 270 -19.71 12.90 6.64
C HIS A 270 -19.53 13.98 7.72
N ARG A 271 -18.39 14.66 7.77
CA ARG A 271 -18.10 15.68 8.79
C ARG A 271 -18.42 17.11 8.33
N LYS A 272 -18.71 18.04 9.27
CA LYS A 272 -18.65 19.51 9.13
C LYS A 272 -17.47 20.02 9.93
N PHE A 273 -16.87 21.07 9.42
CA PHE A 273 -15.99 21.91 10.21
C PHE A 273 -16.79 23.09 10.75
N ASP A 274 -16.91 23.16 12.07
CA ASP A 274 -17.61 24.27 12.75
C ASP A 274 -16.73 25.52 12.90
N CYS A 275 -15.73 25.68 12.02
CA CYS A 275 -14.77 26.76 12.12
C CYS A 275 -15.23 28.08 11.50
N LEU A 276 -16.37 28.12 10.79
CA LEU A 276 -16.72 29.26 9.93
C LEU A 276 -17.94 30.09 10.37
N ASN A 277 -18.63 29.79 11.48
CA ASN A 277 -19.75 30.66 11.88
C ASN A 277 -19.87 30.87 13.40
N LYS A 278 -19.59 32.09 13.85
CA LYS A 278 -19.69 32.52 15.26
C LYS A 278 -21.13 32.72 15.75
N ASN A 279 -22.12 32.70 14.84
CA ASN A 279 -23.48 33.15 15.14
C ASN A 279 -24.57 32.07 15.00
N SER A 280 -24.23 30.79 14.86
CA SER A 280 -25.23 29.74 14.78
C SER A 280 -25.25 28.89 16.05
N ASN A 281 -26.31 29.03 16.85
CA ASN A 281 -26.69 28.11 17.92
C ASN A 281 -27.17 26.74 17.37
N ALA A 282 -26.61 26.30 16.24
CA ALA A 282 -27.08 25.15 15.49
C ALA A 282 -26.15 23.97 15.74
N ASN A 283 -26.61 23.04 16.57
CA ASN A 283 -25.99 21.76 16.94
C ASN A 283 -25.87 20.77 15.76
N SER A 284 -25.40 21.20 14.58
CA SER A 284 -25.31 20.31 13.43
C SER A 284 -23.99 20.41 12.67
N GLU A 285 -23.37 19.25 12.57
CA GLU A 285 -21.93 19.11 12.46
C GLU A 285 -21.51 18.06 11.37
N ALA A 286 -22.32 17.86 10.30
CA ALA A 286 -21.85 17.42 8.95
C ALA A 286 -21.99 18.49 7.86
N SER A 287 -21.04 18.59 6.93
CA SER A 287 -21.11 19.52 5.80
C SER A 287 -22.18 19.14 4.78
N ILE A 288 -22.59 17.87 4.73
CA ILE A 288 -23.50 17.32 3.73
C ILE A 288 -24.48 16.35 4.41
N VAL A 289 -25.77 16.50 4.14
CA VAL A 289 -26.84 15.60 4.65
C VAL A 289 -27.83 15.27 3.54
N PRO A 290 -28.26 14.00 3.40
CA PRO A 290 -27.75 12.81 4.08
C PRO A 290 -26.48 12.29 3.40
N TYR A 291 -25.46 11.97 4.20
CA TYR A 291 -24.25 11.28 3.75
C TYR A 291 -23.74 10.40 4.88
N LYS A 292 -24.34 9.21 5.03
CA LYS A 292 -24.03 8.24 6.08
C LYS A 292 -24.61 6.85 5.74
N SER A 293 -24.26 5.87 6.56
CA SER A 293 -24.96 4.58 6.55
C SER A 293 -26.28 4.63 7.33
N PHE A 294 -27.24 3.84 6.88
CA PHE A 294 -28.53 3.58 7.51
C PHE A 294 -28.74 2.08 7.61
N GLU A 295 -29.38 1.64 8.70
CA GLU A 295 -29.80 0.25 8.85
C GLU A 295 -30.91 -0.10 7.84
N THR A 296 -30.81 -1.29 7.27
CA THR A 296 -31.87 -1.90 6.45
C THR A 296 -32.47 -3.08 7.20
N LYS A 297 -33.42 -3.81 6.59
CA LYS A 297 -34.03 -4.99 7.21
C LYS A 297 -33.02 -6.10 7.56
N ASP A 298 -31.93 -6.20 6.82
CA ASP A 298 -30.97 -7.32 6.87
C ASP A 298 -29.50 -6.91 6.86
N GLY A 299 -29.19 -5.61 6.87
CA GLY A 299 -27.82 -5.10 6.79
C GLY A 299 -27.74 -3.58 6.90
N GLY A 300 -26.93 -2.97 6.03
CA GLY A 300 -26.75 -1.53 5.99
C GLY A 300 -26.57 -1.00 4.58
N ILE A 301 -27.07 0.20 4.33
CA ILE A 301 -26.91 0.93 3.08
C ILE A 301 -26.38 2.33 3.34
N LEU A 302 -25.42 2.76 2.53
CA LEU A 302 -24.88 4.11 2.53
C LEU A 302 -25.52 4.89 1.39
N PHE A 303 -26.04 6.09 1.71
CA PHE A 303 -26.53 7.04 0.71
C PHE A 303 -25.65 8.28 0.67
N GLY A 304 -25.26 8.70 -0.53
CA GLY A 304 -24.50 9.92 -0.79
C GLY A 304 -25.38 11.03 -1.38
N GLY A 305 -26.20 11.68 -0.56
CA GLY A 305 -27.01 12.86 -0.91
C GLY A 305 -26.17 14.13 -1.00
N GLY A 306 -25.12 14.12 -1.82
CA GLY A 306 -24.05 15.13 -1.89
C GLY A 306 -24.47 16.57 -2.19
N ASN A 307 -25.67 16.76 -2.75
CA ASN A 307 -26.22 18.05 -3.14
C ASN A 307 -27.75 17.96 -3.24
N ASP A 308 -28.41 19.10 -3.47
CA ASP A 308 -29.87 19.20 -3.49
C ASP A 308 -30.52 18.36 -4.60
N ARG A 309 -29.85 18.22 -5.76
CA ARG A 309 -30.30 17.34 -6.85
C ARG A 309 -30.30 15.87 -6.41
N LEU A 310 -29.21 15.41 -5.80
CA LEU A 310 -29.08 14.04 -5.31
C LEU A 310 -30.05 13.76 -4.15
N PHE A 311 -30.29 14.75 -3.29
CA PHE A 311 -31.32 14.66 -2.26
C PHE A 311 -32.72 14.45 -2.87
N GLY A 312 -33.07 15.19 -3.92
CA GLY A 312 -34.33 14.96 -4.64
C GLY A 312 -34.49 13.53 -5.16
N VAL A 313 -33.44 12.96 -5.76
CA VAL A 313 -33.44 11.55 -6.22
C VAL A 313 -33.64 10.58 -5.06
N LEU A 314 -33.00 10.85 -3.91
CA LEU A 314 -33.17 10.05 -2.70
C LEU A 314 -34.62 10.12 -2.18
N CYS A 315 -35.20 11.32 -2.08
CA CYS A 315 -36.59 11.53 -1.68
C CYS A 315 -37.57 10.75 -2.57
N ASP A 316 -37.39 10.83 -3.88
CA ASP A 316 -38.23 10.11 -4.84
C ASP A 316 -38.08 8.58 -4.68
N GLY A 317 -36.86 8.07 -4.45
CA GLY A 317 -36.61 6.65 -4.21
C GLY A 317 -37.12 6.12 -2.86
N LEU A 318 -37.14 6.97 -1.82
CA LEU A 318 -37.72 6.65 -0.51
C LEU A 318 -39.25 6.74 -0.49
N GLY A 319 -39.89 7.14 -1.60
CA GLY A 319 -41.33 7.34 -1.67
C GLY A 319 -41.81 8.58 -0.91
N GLN A 320 -40.93 9.57 -0.72
CA GLN A 320 -41.20 10.82 0.00
C GLN A 320 -40.86 12.05 -0.87
N PRO A 321 -41.43 12.16 -2.09
CA PRO A 321 -41.07 13.21 -3.04
C PRO A 321 -41.28 14.63 -2.48
N GLN A 322 -42.22 14.80 -1.54
CA GLN A 322 -42.53 16.08 -0.91
C GLN A 322 -41.40 16.63 -0.02
N TRP A 323 -40.45 15.79 0.42
CA TRP A 323 -39.34 16.25 1.26
C TRP A 323 -38.40 17.22 0.54
N LYS A 324 -38.30 17.17 -0.79
CA LYS A 324 -37.42 18.08 -1.54
C LYS A 324 -37.91 19.54 -1.57
N ASP A 325 -39.21 19.74 -1.36
CA ASP A 325 -39.85 21.06 -1.32
C ASP A 325 -40.15 21.55 0.11
N ASP A 326 -39.93 20.69 1.12
CA ASP A 326 -40.08 21.06 2.54
C ASP A 326 -39.03 22.12 2.90
N ALA A 327 -39.48 23.23 3.50
CA ALA A 327 -38.62 24.34 3.91
C ALA A 327 -37.48 23.90 4.85
N ARG A 328 -37.64 22.79 5.57
CA ARG A 328 -36.61 22.22 6.45
C ARG A 328 -35.51 21.47 5.71
N TYR A 329 -35.74 21.02 4.47
CA TYR A 329 -34.81 20.14 3.74
C TYR A 329 -34.43 20.62 2.35
N LYS A 330 -34.99 21.75 1.91
CA LYS A 330 -34.85 22.28 0.56
C LYS A 330 -33.40 22.47 0.14
N THR A 331 -32.58 23.09 0.99
CA THR A 331 -31.14 23.24 0.75
C THR A 331 -30.33 22.36 1.69
N ASN A 332 -29.09 22.07 1.31
CA ASN A 332 -28.17 21.35 2.19
C ASN A 332 -27.99 22.04 3.55
N ALA A 333 -27.98 23.37 3.59
CA ALA A 333 -27.89 24.12 4.85
C ALA A 333 -29.09 23.82 5.77
N ASP A 334 -30.29 23.76 5.21
CA ASP A 334 -31.51 23.45 5.96
C ASP A 334 -31.48 21.99 6.46
N ARG A 335 -31.05 21.05 5.61
CA ARG A 335 -30.89 19.63 5.98
C ARG A 335 -29.88 19.42 7.08
N VAL A 336 -28.80 20.19 7.06
CA VAL A 336 -27.78 20.16 8.11
C VAL A 336 -28.41 20.58 9.43
N GLN A 337 -29.13 21.71 9.48
CA GLN A 337 -29.82 22.17 10.69
C GLN A 337 -30.84 21.16 11.24
N HIS A 338 -31.53 20.43 10.36
CA HIS A 338 -32.56 19.45 10.72
C HIS A 338 -32.08 18.00 10.59
N ARG A 339 -30.77 17.75 10.71
CA ARG A 339 -30.17 16.42 10.50
C ARG A 339 -30.89 15.31 11.25
N ASN A 340 -30.95 15.43 12.58
CA ASN A 340 -31.37 14.32 13.44
C ASN A 340 -32.79 13.88 13.08
N ASP A 341 -33.65 14.84 12.74
CA ASP A 341 -35.01 14.59 12.28
C ASP A 341 -35.04 13.94 10.87
N LEU A 342 -34.29 14.46 9.90
CA LEU A 342 -34.24 13.92 8.55
C LEU A 342 -33.63 12.50 8.51
N GLU A 343 -32.50 12.29 9.18
CA GLU A 343 -31.82 11.00 9.23
C GLU A 343 -32.67 9.93 9.94
N ALA A 344 -33.35 10.28 11.03
CA ALA A 344 -34.27 9.36 11.72
C ALA A 344 -35.44 8.95 10.82
N LYS A 345 -35.99 9.88 10.02
CA LYS A 345 -37.05 9.58 9.04
C LYS A 345 -36.55 8.69 7.91
N ILE A 346 -35.36 8.95 7.39
CA ILE A 346 -34.74 8.10 6.36
C ILE A 346 -34.54 6.68 6.94
N GLU A 347 -33.99 6.57 8.14
CA GLU A 347 -33.73 5.28 8.78
C GLU A 347 -35.01 4.48 9.05
N ALA A 348 -36.08 5.15 9.48
CA ALA A 348 -37.38 4.51 9.67
C ALA A 348 -37.91 3.88 8.37
N ILE A 349 -37.62 4.48 7.22
CA ILE A 349 -38.00 3.95 5.91
C ILE A 349 -37.04 2.85 5.48
N THR A 350 -35.72 3.03 5.61
CA THR A 350 -34.73 2.06 5.13
C THR A 350 -34.86 0.70 5.81
N LYS A 351 -35.28 0.67 7.08
CA LYS A 351 -35.56 -0.57 7.82
C LYS A 351 -36.71 -1.42 7.26
N LEU A 352 -37.56 -0.86 6.40
CA LEU A 352 -38.73 -1.57 5.85
C LEU A 352 -38.39 -2.53 4.70
N LYS A 353 -37.21 -2.37 4.07
CA LYS A 353 -36.78 -3.17 2.94
C LYS A 353 -35.40 -3.77 3.17
N THR A 354 -35.13 -4.88 2.51
CA THR A 354 -33.81 -5.50 2.46
C THR A 354 -32.81 -4.57 1.76
N THR A 355 -31.53 -4.80 2.03
CA THR A 355 -30.44 -4.06 1.37
C THR A 355 -30.53 -4.20 -0.14
N GLN A 356 -30.78 -5.42 -0.64
CA GLN A 356 -30.89 -5.71 -2.06
C GLN A 356 -32.03 -4.95 -2.74
N GLU A 357 -33.22 -4.91 -2.12
CA GLU A 357 -34.34 -4.11 -2.64
C GLU A 357 -33.99 -2.62 -2.76
N TRP A 358 -33.22 -2.06 -1.82
CA TRP A 358 -32.77 -0.67 -1.94
C TRP A 358 -31.77 -0.48 -3.08
N LEU A 359 -30.86 -1.44 -3.29
CA LEU A 359 -29.92 -1.38 -4.40
C LEU A 359 -30.66 -1.33 -5.75
N GLU A 360 -31.70 -2.15 -5.90
CA GLU A 360 -32.56 -2.20 -7.09
C GLU A 360 -33.37 -0.91 -7.25
N ILE A 361 -33.90 -0.35 -6.16
CA ILE A 361 -34.66 0.91 -6.21
C ILE A 361 -33.80 2.06 -6.73
N PHE A 362 -32.52 2.11 -6.40
CA PHE A 362 -31.63 3.21 -6.81
C PHE A 362 -30.81 2.92 -8.06
N GLU A 363 -30.92 1.72 -8.64
CA GLU A 363 -30.23 1.34 -9.86
C GLU A 363 -30.58 2.27 -11.02
N GLY A 364 -29.54 2.78 -11.69
CA GLY A 364 -29.68 3.71 -12.82
C GLY A 364 -30.17 5.11 -12.48
N LYS A 365 -30.48 5.44 -11.22
CA LYS A 365 -31.04 6.75 -10.82
C LYS A 365 -30.00 7.86 -10.65
N GLY A 366 -28.71 7.54 -10.79
CA GLY A 366 -27.62 8.53 -10.69
C GLY A 366 -27.36 9.06 -9.28
N LEU A 367 -27.88 8.38 -8.25
CA LEU A 367 -27.55 8.59 -6.84
C LEU A 367 -26.32 7.73 -6.48
N PRO A 368 -25.33 8.26 -5.73
CA PRO A 368 -24.32 7.41 -5.10
C PRO A 368 -24.93 6.64 -3.92
N TYR A 369 -24.89 5.31 -4.00
CA TYR A 369 -25.32 4.42 -2.91
C TYR A 369 -24.47 3.15 -2.90
N ALA A 370 -24.37 2.49 -1.75
CA ALA A 370 -23.65 1.23 -1.62
C ALA A 370 -24.14 0.41 -0.42
N ALA A 371 -24.15 -0.91 -0.54
CA ALA A 371 -24.30 -1.81 0.61
C ALA A 371 -23.04 -1.78 1.49
N ILE A 372 -23.21 -1.94 2.80
CA ILE A 372 -22.10 -2.18 3.73
C ILE A 372 -21.78 -3.68 3.69
N ASN A 373 -20.75 -4.05 2.94
CA ASN A 373 -20.32 -5.44 2.82
C ASN A 373 -19.28 -5.80 3.89
N ASP A 374 -19.27 -7.07 4.33
CA ASP A 374 -18.10 -7.65 4.99
C ASP A 374 -16.96 -7.91 3.99
N VAL A 375 -15.79 -8.31 4.48
CA VAL A 375 -14.60 -8.55 3.66
C VAL A 375 -14.81 -9.72 2.69
N GLN A 376 -15.49 -10.78 3.11
CA GLN A 376 -15.72 -11.96 2.25
C GLN A 376 -16.72 -11.63 1.14
N GLY A 377 -17.77 -10.86 1.43
CA GLY A 377 -18.70 -10.30 0.47
C GLY A 377 -17.98 -9.39 -0.53
N THR A 378 -17.08 -8.53 -0.05
CA THR A 378 -16.25 -7.66 -0.90
C THR A 378 -15.36 -8.46 -1.86
N LEU A 379 -14.71 -9.53 -1.39
CA LEU A 379 -13.88 -10.42 -2.22
C LEU A 379 -14.70 -11.20 -3.26
N ASN A 380 -15.97 -11.49 -2.96
CA ASN A 380 -16.87 -12.21 -3.86
C ASN A 380 -17.74 -11.32 -4.74
N HIS A 381 -17.71 -10.00 -4.51
CA HIS A 381 -18.50 -9.01 -5.24
C HIS A 381 -18.24 -9.08 -6.75
N GLU A 382 -19.30 -8.94 -7.55
CA GLU A 382 -19.22 -9.04 -9.01
C GLU A 382 -18.19 -8.07 -9.59
N HIS A 383 -18.24 -6.80 -9.16
CA HIS A 383 -17.26 -5.79 -9.57
C HIS A 383 -15.80 -6.16 -9.18
N THR A 384 -15.57 -6.72 -7.99
CA THR A 384 -14.23 -7.16 -7.56
C THR A 384 -13.69 -8.25 -8.47
N LYS A 385 -14.53 -9.25 -8.80
CA LYS A 385 -14.20 -10.32 -9.74
C LYS A 385 -13.97 -9.78 -11.17
N ALA A 386 -14.86 -8.92 -11.66
CA ALA A 386 -14.77 -8.29 -12.97
C ALA A 386 -13.49 -7.44 -13.14
N ARG A 387 -13.01 -6.82 -12.05
CA ARG A 387 -11.73 -6.08 -12.02
C ARG A 387 -10.50 -6.95 -11.74
N ASN A 388 -10.67 -8.27 -11.72
CA ASN A 388 -9.61 -9.26 -11.48
C ASN A 388 -8.83 -8.94 -10.19
N MET A 389 -9.55 -8.63 -9.11
CA MET A 389 -8.94 -8.25 -7.82
C MET A 389 -8.69 -9.44 -6.89
N VAL A 390 -9.21 -10.63 -7.22
CA VAL A 390 -8.87 -11.90 -6.57
C VAL A 390 -8.31 -12.82 -7.64
N VAL A 391 -7.06 -13.25 -7.47
CA VAL A 391 -6.38 -14.18 -8.38
C VAL A 391 -6.12 -15.49 -7.67
N GLU A 392 -6.04 -16.56 -8.45
CA GLU A 392 -5.66 -17.89 -7.99
C GLU A 392 -4.30 -18.26 -8.60
N MET A 393 -3.41 -18.78 -7.76
CA MET A 393 -2.07 -19.21 -8.18
C MET A 393 -1.70 -20.51 -7.48
N GLU A 394 -0.95 -21.36 -8.18
CA GLU A 394 -0.41 -22.58 -7.59
C GLU A 394 0.84 -22.25 -6.77
N HIS A 395 0.85 -22.69 -5.52
CA HIS A 395 2.00 -22.58 -4.63
C HIS A 395 2.60 -23.97 -4.40
N ASP A 396 3.92 -24.09 -4.54
CA ASP A 396 4.61 -25.38 -4.50
C ASP A 396 4.33 -26.18 -3.22
N GLU A 397 4.37 -25.55 -2.05
CA GLU A 397 4.12 -26.21 -0.76
C GLU A 397 2.66 -26.15 -0.27
N CYS A 398 1.87 -25.12 -0.62
CA CYS A 398 0.50 -24.91 -0.11
C CYS A 398 -0.62 -25.30 -1.09
N GLY A 399 -0.29 -25.62 -2.35
CA GLY A 399 -1.28 -25.87 -3.40
C GLY A 399 -1.95 -24.58 -3.91
N PRO A 400 -3.22 -24.65 -4.35
CA PRO A 400 -3.95 -23.48 -4.86
C PRO A 400 -4.16 -22.40 -3.80
N LEU A 401 -3.67 -21.19 -4.05
CA LEU A 401 -3.82 -20.02 -3.20
C LEU A 401 -4.65 -18.93 -3.89
N LYS A 402 -5.60 -18.34 -3.15
CA LYS A 402 -6.29 -17.12 -3.56
C LYS A 402 -5.64 -15.90 -2.91
N MET A 403 -5.33 -14.89 -3.71
CA MET A 403 -4.66 -13.68 -3.26
C MET A 403 -5.32 -12.43 -3.84
N VAL A 404 -5.19 -11.31 -3.12
CA VAL A 404 -5.62 -10.00 -3.61
C VAL A 404 -4.63 -9.49 -4.66
N ASN A 405 -5.14 -9.16 -5.84
CA ASN A 405 -4.34 -8.66 -6.97
C ASN A 405 -3.92 -7.19 -6.76
N THR A 406 -2.97 -6.72 -7.57
CA THR A 406 -2.61 -5.30 -7.62
C THR A 406 -3.77 -4.44 -8.15
N PRO A 407 -4.05 -3.29 -7.51
CA PRO A 407 -5.07 -2.35 -7.98
C PRO A 407 -4.59 -1.53 -9.19
N ILE A 408 -3.28 -1.52 -9.48
CA ILE A 408 -2.70 -0.74 -10.59
C ILE A 408 -3.06 -1.40 -11.92
N LYS A 409 -3.77 -0.67 -12.80
CA LYS A 409 -4.13 -1.12 -14.16
C LYS A 409 -3.53 -0.17 -15.19
N LEU A 410 -2.43 -0.58 -15.83
CA LEU A 410 -1.77 0.17 -16.91
C LEU A 410 -2.17 -0.42 -18.26
N SER A 411 -2.42 0.43 -19.27
CA SER A 411 -2.87 -0.03 -20.59
C SER A 411 -1.78 -0.73 -21.40
N GLU A 412 -0.55 -0.19 -21.38
CA GLU A 412 0.57 -0.69 -22.19
C GLU A 412 1.46 -1.69 -21.45
N THR A 413 1.60 -1.53 -20.13
CA THR A 413 2.55 -2.29 -19.31
C THR A 413 1.85 -2.83 -18.06
N PRO A 414 0.83 -3.69 -18.22
CA PRO A 414 0.00 -4.15 -17.11
C PRO A 414 0.84 -4.89 -16.06
N PRO A 415 0.79 -4.48 -14.78
CA PRO A 415 1.49 -5.20 -13.70
C PRO A 415 1.02 -6.65 -13.60
N THR A 416 1.93 -7.56 -13.24
CA THR A 416 1.65 -9.00 -13.19
C THR A 416 2.15 -9.63 -11.90
N ILE A 417 1.39 -10.59 -11.39
CA ILE A 417 1.85 -11.48 -10.31
C ILE A 417 2.50 -12.68 -10.98
N ARG A 418 3.83 -12.68 -11.00
CA ARG A 418 4.68 -13.66 -11.69
C ARG A 418 5.07 -14.82 -10.79
N SER A 419 5.20 -14.58 -9.49
CA SER A 419 5.48 -15.61 -8.50
C SER A 419 4.64 -15.42 -7.23
N VAL A 420 4.27 -16.55 -6.64
CA VAL A 420 3.69 -16.61 -5.29
C VAL A 420 4.71 -16.13 -4.25
N PRO A 421 4.27 -15.74 -3.05
CA PRO A 421 5.17 -15.47 -1.94
C PRO A 421 6.11 -16.66 -1.68
N PRO A 422 7.42 -16.44 -1.48
CA PRO A 422 8.39 -17.52 -1.43
C PRO A 422 8.40 -18.24 -0.06
N MET A 423 8.73 -19.53 -0.09
CA MET A 423 9.15 -20.26 1.12
C MET A 423 10.43 -19.63 1.70
N LEU A 424 10.63 -19.76 3.01
CA LEU A 424 11.81 -19.23 3.68
C LEU A 424 13.09 -19.79 3.06
N GLY A 425 13.97 -18.92 2.58
CA GLY A 425 15.26 -19.30 2.03
C GLY A 425 15.19 -20.04 0.69
N GLN A 426 14.02 -20.11 0.04
CA GLN A 426 13.78 -20.86 -1.20
C GLN A 426 14.80 -20.52 -2.31
N HIS A 427 15.27 -19.28 -2.36
CA HIS A 427 16.12 -18.77 -3.43
C HIS A 427 17.56 -18.50 -2.95
N THR A 428 17.94 -19.00 -1.76
CA THR A 428 19.27 -18.73 -1.17
C THR A 428 20.40 -19.13 -2.12
N ASN A 429 20.41 -20.39 -2.58
CA ASN A 429 21.46 -20.89 -3.48
C ASN A 429 21.43 -20.17 -4.83
N GLU A 430 20.24 -19.94 -5.39
CA GLU A 430 20.04 -19.24 -6.66
C GLU A 430 20.66 -17.84 -6.61
N VAL A 431 20.27 -17.03 -5.62
CA VAL A 431 20.74 -15.65 -5.46
C VAL A 431 22.25 -15.60 -5.26
N LEU A 432 22.82 -16.49 -4.44
CA LEU A 432 24.27 -16.50 -4.17
C LEU A 432 25.09 -16.94 -5.39
N ARG A 433 24.60 -17.89 -6.19
CA ARG A 433 25.27 -18.31 -7.43
C ARG A 433 25.14 -17.25 -8.52
N GLU A 434 23.91 -16.85 -8.85
CA GLU A 434 23.64 -15.97 -9.99
C GLU A 434 24.19 -14.57 -9.76
N HIS A 435 23.97 -14.00 -8.58
CA HIS A 435 24.34 -12.62 -8.31
C HIS A 435 25.74 -12.49 -7.73
N LEU A 436 26.28 -13.48 -7.01
CA LEU A 436 27.60 -13.36 -6.39
C LEU A 436 28.67 -14.30 -6.97
N GLY A 437 28.29 -15.26 -7.80
CA GLY A 437 29.23 -16.22 -8.40
C GLY A 437 29.84 -17.19 -7.39
N LEU A 438 29.18 -17.40 -6.24
CA LEU A 438 29.65 -18.36 -5.24
C LEU A 438 29.42 -19.80 -5.74
N ASN A 439 30.40 -20.66 -5.53
CA ASN A 439 30.30 -22.09 -5.86
C ASN A 439 29.61 -22.87 -4.71
N GLU A 440 29.31 -24.16 -4.93
CA GLU A 440 28.69 -25.01 -3.90
C GLU A 440 29.49 -25.08 -2.61
N THR A 441 30.82 -25.12 -2.69
CA THR A 441 31.70 -25.24 -1.55
C THR A 441 31.60 -24.02 -0.65
N ASP A 442 31.61 -22.82 -1.23
CA ASP A 442 31.47 -21.56 -0.51
C ASP A 442 30.09 -21.43 0.14
N ILE A 443 29.02 -21.79 -0.59
CA ILE A 443 27.65 -21.75 -0.07
C ILE A 443 27.47 -22.76 1.07
N THR A 444 28.02 -23.96 0.93
CA THR A 444 27.98 -24.99 1.98
C THR A 444 28.72 -24.51 3.23
N ALA A 445 29.90 -23.90 3.10
CA ALA A 445 30.64 -23.33 4.22
C ALA A 445 29.86 -22.20 4.93
N LEU A 446 29.12 -21.37 4.19
CA LEU A 446 28.25 -20.35 4.79
C LEU A 446 27.07 -21.00 5.55
N ARG A 447 26.49 -22.08 5.01
CA ARG A 447 25.38 -22.81 5.65
C ARG A 447 25.82 -23.51 6.93
N GLU A 448 26.97 -24.16 6.92
CA GLU A 448 27.55 -24.82 8.10
C GLU A 448 27.82 -23.83 9.25
N LYS A 449 28.15 -22.58 8.93
CA LYS A 449 28.32 -21.49 9.89
C LYS A 449 26.99 -20.86 10.35
N GLY A 450 25.84 -21.31 9.83
CA GLY A 450 24.53 -20.72 10.11
C GLY A 450 24.33 -19.32 9.53
N ILE A 451 25.16 -18.93 8.56
CA ILE A 451 25.10 -17.61 7.92
C ILE A 451 24.00 -17.59 6.87
N VAL A 452 23.74 -18.70 6.18
CA VAL A 452 22.66 -18.82 5.20
C VAL A 452 21.73 -19.99 5.50
N GLY A 453 20.49 -19.88 5.03
CA GLY A 453 19.43 -20.88 5.16
C GLY A 453 19.62 -22.12 4.29
#